data_AF-A0A7V2CKV2-F1
#
_entry.id   AF-A0A7V2CKV2-F1
#
_cell.length_a   1.000
_cell.length_b   1.000
_cell.length_c   1.000
_cell.angle_alpha   90.00
_cell.angle_beta   90.00
_cell.angle_gamma   90.00
#
_symmetry.space_group_name_H-M   'P 1'
#
loop_
_entity.id
_entity.type
_entity.pdbx_description
1 polymer ?
#
loop_
_entity_poly.entity_id
_entity_poly.type
_entity_poly.pdbx_seq_one_letter_code
_entity_poly.pdbx_strand_id
1 'polypeptide(L)'
;PERLPPFGKPELRALWKRAGELDLAVQLHLEPRYAPPFEPLIREFADVPVIIDHLGRPFQGTREEHAVVVRWSRLKNTIMKLSAIPTPREYPHRDVAPVIRQLTEAYGVDRMIYGGGFSADATPASYRAARERARSYLAHLSATDQVKILGGTAARLFQFRSA
;
A
#
# COMPACT_ATOMS: atom_id res chain seq x y z
N PRO A 1 -19.31 -7.91 8.96
CA PRO A 1 -19.22 -9.36 8.63
C PRO A 1 -19.69 -9.67 7.20
N GLU A 2 -20.80 -9.08 6.76
CA GLU A 2 -21.43 -9.35 5.45
C GLU A 2 -20.69 -8.80 4.21
N ARG A 3 -19.56 -8.11 4.40
CA ARG A 3 -18.76 -7.51 3.30
C ARG A 3 -17.34 -8.08 3.20
N LEU A 4 -17.07 -9.19 3.88
CA LEU A 4 -15.79 -9.87 3.74
C LEU A 4 -15.74 -10.66 2.42
N PRO A 5 -14.57 -10.78 1.78
CA PRO A 5 -14.40 -11.71 0.68
C PRO A 5 -14.84 -13.13 1.09
N PRO A 6 -15.32 -13.95 0.14
CA PRO A 6 -15.75 -15.32 0.42
C PRO A 6 -14.52 -16.23 0.61
N PHE A 7 -13.79 -16.05 1.71
CA PHE A 7 -12.58 -16.80 2.02
C PHE A 7 -12.85 -18.31 2.05
N GLY A 8 -11.91 -19.08 1.49
CA GLY A 8 -12.03 -20.54 1.37
C GLY A 8 -13.02 -21.01 0.30
N LYS A 9 -13.73 -20.10 -0.39
CA LYS A 9 -14.61 -20.44 -1.51
C LYS A 9 -13.83 -20.43 -2.84
N PRO A 10 -14.15 -21.34 -3.79
CA PRO A 10 -13.39 -21.49 -5.03
C PRO A 10 -13.42 -20.24 -5.91
N GLU A 11 -14.46 -19.42 -5.83
CA GLU A 11 -14.66 -18.22 -6.64
C GLU A 11 -13.61 -17.13 -6.32
N LEU A 12 -13.23 -16.98 -5.04
CA LEU A 12 -12.17 -16.05 -4.65
C LEU A 12 -10.81 -16.48 -5.23
N ARG A 13 -10.51 -17.78 -5.17
CA ARG A 13 -9.30 -18.34 -5.77
C ARG A 13 -9.32 -18.20 -7.30
N ALA A 14 -10.47 -18.40 -7.93
CA ALA A 14 -10.65 -18.21 -9.37
C ALA A 14 -10.42 -16.76 -9.80
N LEU A 15 -10.86 -15.78 -9.01
CA LEU A 15 -10.57 -14.36 -9.23
C LEU A 15 -9.06 -14.08 -9.22
N TRP A 16 -8.33 -14.57 -8.22
CA TRP A 16 -6.89 -14.36 -8.13
C TRP A 16 -6.12 -15.06 -9.25
N LYS A 17 -6.53 -16.29 -9.61
CA LYS A 17 -5.99 -16.99 -10.78
C LYS A 17 -6.20 -16.17 -12.05
N ARG A 18 -7.40 -15.63 -12.26
CA ARG A 18 -7.72 -14.85 -13.44
C ARG A 18 -6.97 -13.52 -13.48
N ALA A 19 -6.75 -12.88 -12.33
CA ALA A 19 -5.93 -11.67 -12.24
C ALA A 19 -4.49 -11.95 -12.70
N GLY A 20 -3.90 -13.07 -12.27
CA GLY A 20 -2.57 -13.49 -12.73
C GLY A 20 -2.51 -13.81 -14.22
N GLU A 21 -3.50 -14.53 -14.76
CA GLU A 21 -3.57 -14.82 -16.20
C GLU A 21 -3.70 -13.57 -17.09
N LEU A 22 -4.13 -12.45 -16.53
CA LEU A 22 -4.35 -11.18 -17.22
C LEU A 22 -3.28 -10.13 -16.90
N ASP A 23 -2.21 -10.51 -16.20
CA ASP A 23 -1.16 -9.58 -15.74
C ASP A 23 -1.70 -8.38 -14.93
N LEU A 24 -2.78 -8.61 -14.17
CA LEU A 24 -3.41 -7.59 -13.33
C LEU A 24 -2.88 -7.63 -11.90
N ALA A 25 -2.75 -6.45 -11.30
CA ALA A 25 -2.51 -6.32 -9.87
C ALA A 25 -3.81 -6.48 -9.07
N VAL A 26 -3.71 -7.02 -7.86
CA VAL A 26 -4.80 -7.02 -6.86
C VAL A 26 -4.50 -5.95 -5.82
N GLN A 27 -5.39 -4.96 -5.67
CA GLN A 27 -5.29 -3.98 -4.59
C GLN A 27 -6.13 -4.42 -3.38
N LEU A 28 -5.49 -4.48 -2.22
CA LEU A 28 -6.11 -4.76 -0.94
C LEU A 28 -6.32 -3.47 -0.15
N HIS A 29 -7.57 -3.10 0.07
CA HIS A 29 -7.97 -2.04 1.00
C HIS A 29 -8.64 -2.71 2.20
N LEU A 30 -7.92 -2.75 3.33
CA LEU A 30 -8.35 -3.43 4.54
C LEU A 30 -7.95 -2.70 5.81
N GLU A 31 -8.68 -2.99 6.89
CA GLU A 31 -8.21 -2.75 8.25
C GLU A 31 -7.30 -3.91 8.69
N PRO A 32 -6.27 -3.65 9.52
CA PRO A 32 -5.29 -4.65 9.93
C PRO A 32 -5.86 -6.00 10.41
N ARG A 33 -6.95 -5.97 11.19
CA ARG A 33 -7.61 -7.17 11.73
C ARG A 33 -8.08 -8.17 10.65
N TYR A 34 -8.31 -7.70 9.43
CA TYR A 34 -8.75 -8.51 8.29
C TYR A 34 -7.59 -8.97 7.39
N ALA A 35 -6.34 -8.65 7.74
CA ALA A 35 -5.18 -9.08 6.97
C ALA A 35 -4.97 -10.61 6.95
N PRO A 36 -5.01 -11.35 8.08
CA PRO A 36 -4.55 -12.75 8.11
C PRO A 36 -5.16 -13.69 7.06
N PRO A 37 -6.47 -13.64 6.76
CA PRO A 37 -7.07 -14.51 5.75
C PRO A 37 -6.58 -14.31 4.31
N PHE A 38 -5.91 -13.19 3.99
CA PHE A 38 -5.34 -12.95 2.66
C PHE A 38 -3.96 -13.58 2.46
N GLU A 39 -3.19 -13.82 3.52
CA GLU A 39 -1.80 -14.31 3.38
C GLU A 39 -1.69 -15.63 2.57
N PRO A 40 -2.58 -16.62 2.73
CA PRO A 40 -2.57 -17.82 1.89
C PRO A 40 -2.72 -17.51 0.39
N LEU A 41 -3.59 -16.55 0.01
CA LEU A 41 -3.77 -16.14 -1.38
C LEU A 41 -2.55 -15.40 -1.91
N ILE A 42 -1.97 -14.48 -1.12
CA ILE A 42 -0.76 -13.75 -1.53
C ILE A 42 0.40 -14.71 -1.79
N ARG A 43 0.53 -15.77 -0.97
CA ARG A 43 1.54 -16.81 -1.12
C ARG A 43 1.28 -17.75 -2.30
N GLU A 44 0.02 -18.17 -2.47
CA GLU A 44 -0.36 -19.06 -3.55
C GLU A 44 -0.16 -18.41 -4.93
N PHE A 45 -0.58 -17.14 -5.06
CA PHE A 45 -0.49 -16.37 -6.29
C PHE A 45 0.73 -15.44 -6.26
N ALA A 46 1.92 -16.03 -6.06
CA ALA A 46 3.17 -15.31 -5.90
C ALA A 46 3.60 -14.47 -7.12
N ASP A 47 3.00 -14.71 -8.29
CA ASP A 47 3.26 -13.93 -9.51
C ASP A 47 2.30 -12.74 -9.66
N VAL A 48 1.22 -12.67 -8.87
CA VAL A 48 0.25 -11.56 -8.89
C VAL A 48 0.77 -10.42 -8.01
N PRO A 49 0.98 -9.19 -8.55
CA PRO A 49 1.32 -8.04 -7.72
C PRO A 49 0.18 -7.69 -6.77
N VAL A 50 0.48 -7.58 -5.48
CA VAL A 50 -0.49 -7.24 -4.43
C VAL A 50 -0.17 -5.87 -3.86
N ILE A 51 -1.03 -4.90 -4.17
CA ILE A 51 -0.89 -3.52 -3.67
C ILE A 51 -1.67 -3.38 -2.37
N ILE A 52 -0.98 -3.00 -1.30
CA ILE A 52 -1.58 -2.77 0.01
C ILE A 52 -1.89 -1.29 0.12
N ASP A 53 -3.18 -0.95 0.14
CA ASP A 53 -3.63 0.44 0.14
C ASP A 53 -3.44 1.09 1.51
N HIS A 54 -3.24 2.41 1.50
CA HIS A 54 -3.28 3.27 2.69
C HIS A 54 -2.40 2.82 3.86
N LEU A 55 -1.16 2.38 3.59
CA LEU A 55 -0.23 1.90 4.61
C LEU A 55 -0.72 0.65 5.38
N GLY A 56 -1.78 -0.03 4.90
CA GLY A 56 -2.48 -1.06 5.65
C GLY A 56 -3.28 -0.52 6.84
N ARG A 57 -3.67 0.76 6.81
CA ARG A 57 -4.46 1.46 7.83
C ARG A 57 -3.93 1.25 9.26
N PRO A 58 -2.68 1.68 9.56
CA PRO A 58 -1.96 1.36 10.79
C PRO A 58 -2.63 1.80 12.10
N PHE A 59 -3.61 2.71 12.03
CA PHE A 59 -4.33 3.24 13.17
C PHE A 59 -5.79 2.78 13.25
N GLN A 60 -6.22 1.86 12.38
CA GLN A 60 -7.55 1.25 12.40
C GLN A 60 -7.50 -0.21 12.87
N GLY A 61 -6.56 -0.52 13.76
CA GLY A 61 -6.34 -1.82 14.38
C GLY A 61 -5.28 -1.71 15.47
N THR A 62 -4.96 -2.81 16.13
CA THR A 62 -3.86 -2.87 17.10
C THR A 62 -2.50 -2.87 16.41
N ARG A 63 -1.42 -2.66 17.19
CA ARG A 63 -0.05 -2.74 16.68
C ARG A 63 0.26 -4.16 16.17
N GLU A 64 -0.24 -5.17 16.86
CA GLU A 64 -0.05 -6.58 16.57
C GLU A 64 -0.76 -6.99 15.27
N GLU A 65 -1.97 -6.45 15.06
CA GLU A 65 -2.71 -6.63 13.81
C GLU A 65 -1.98 -5.97 12.64
N HIS A 66 -1.50 -4.72 12.78
CA HIS A 66 -0.76 -4.04 11.71
C HIS A 66 0.60 -4.70 11.44
N ALA A 67 1.22 -5.32 12.44
CA ALA A 67 2.45 -6.07 12.27
C ALA A 67 2.30 -7.24 11.27
N VAL A 68 1.08 -7.77 11.04
CA VAL A 68 0.81 -8.73 9.95
C VAL A 68 1.12 -8.09 8.59
N VAL A 69 0.62 -6.88 8.35
CA VAL A 69 0.87 -6.13 7.13
C VAL A 69 2.36 -5.78 6.98
N VAL A 70 3.05 -5.46 8.08
CA VAL A 70 4.51 -5.26 8.02
C VAL A 70 5.23 -6.55 7.61
N ARG A 71 4.81 -7.72 8.13
CA ARG A 71 5.42 -9.02 7.79
C ARG A 71 5.20 -9.42 6.33
N TRP A 72 4.14 -8.95 5.68
CA TRP A 72 3.93 -9.16 4.24
C TRP A 72 5.06 -8.62 3.37
N SER A 73 5.90 -7.70 3.87
CA SER A 73 7.15 -7.30 3.21
C SER A 73 8.06 -8.48 2.82
N ARG A 74 7.96 -9.62 3.51
CA ARG A 74 8.70 -10.86 3.18
C ARG A 74 8.17 -11.56 1.92
N LEU A 75 6.95 -11.24 1.49
CA LEU A 75 6.31 -11.75 0.28
C LEU A 75 6.69 -10.82 -0.88
N LYS A 76 7.46 -11.33 -1.84
CA LYS A 76 8.12 -10.52 -2.88
C LYS A 76 7.13 -9.77 -3.79
N ASN A 77 5.94 -10.32 -3.97
CA ASN A 77 4.86 -9.76 -4.78
C ASN A 77 4.05 -8.66 -4.09
N THR A 78 4.36 -8.28 -2.85
CA THR A 78 3.64 -7.22 -2.15
C THR A 78 4.27 -5.84 -2.36
N ILE A 79 3.41 -4.84 -2.55
CA ILE A 79 3.77 -3.45 -2.78
C ILE A 79 3.00 -2.60 -1.77
N MET A 80 3.70 -1.74 -1.03
CA MET A 80 3.08 -0.87 -0.05
C MET A 80 2.75 0.51 -0.64
N LYS A 81 1.50 0.95 -0.53
CA LYS A 81 1.07 2.25 -1.06
C LYS A 81 1.05 3.32 0.02
N LEU A 82 1.97 4.29 -0.10
CA LEU A 82 2.02 5.54 0.64
C LEU A 82 0.87 6.45 0.18
N SER A 83 -0.28 6.31 0.83
CA SER A 83 -1.52 7.00 0.49
C SER A 83 -2.37 7.20 1.74
N ALA A 84 -3.36 8.10 1.66
CA ALA A 84 -4.24 8.45 2.77
C ALA A 84 -3.49 8.60 4.11
N ILE A 85 -2.36 9.31 4.07
CA ILE A 85 -1.45 9.41 5.21
C ILE A 85 -2.19 10.14 6.34
N PRO A 86 -2.47 9.47 7.48
CA PRO A 86 -3.22 10.09 8.57
C PRO A 86 -2.47 11.29 9.14
N THR A 87 -3.21 12.26 9.65
CA THR A 87 -2.66 13.43 10.31
C THR A 87 -2.79 13.31 11.83
N PRO A 88 -1.90 13.91 12.64
CA PRO A 88 -2.08 13.95 14.09
C PRO A 88 -3.33 14.74 14.54
N ARG A 89 -3.98 15.47 13.63
CA ARG A 89 -5.24 16.19 13.91
C ARG A 89 -6.45 15.27 13.87
N GLU A 90 -6.33 14.11 13.26
CA GLU A 90 -7.40 13.11 13.17
C GLU A 90 -7.20 12.07 14.27
N TYR A 91 -8.30 11.55 14.83
CA TYR A 91 -8.23 10.40 15.73
C TYR A 91 -7.48 9.24 15.05
N PRO A 92 -6.54 8.55 15.72
CA PRO A 92 -6.24 8.60 17.16
C PRO A 92 -5.15 9.59 17.58
N HIS A 93 -4.89 10.65 16.82
CA HIS A 93 -3.92 11.71 17.10
C HIS A 93 -2.47 11.22 17.25
N ARG A 94 -2.11 10.20 16.45
CA ARG A 94 -0.80 9.57 16.49
C ARG A 94 0.09 10.06 15.35
N ASP A 95 1.38 10.20 15.63
CA ASP A 95 2.37 10.43 14.59
C ASP A 95 2.58 9.16 13.76
N VAL A 96 2.45 9.30 12.45
CA VAL A 96 2.59 8.21 11.46
C VAL A 96 4.02 8.09 10.94
N ALA A 97 4.90 9.08 11.19
CA ALA A 97 6.27 9.05 10.70
C ALA A 97 7.04 7.77 11.11
N PRO A 98 6.96 7.28 12.36
CA PRO A 98 7.63 6.03 12.73
C PRO A 98 7.11 4.81 11.96
N VAL A 99 5.82 4.77 11.65
CA VAL A 99 5.20 3.69 10.87
C VAL A 99 5.67 3.75 9.41
N ILE A 100 5.73 4.94 8.82
CA ILE A 100 6.25 5.11 7.45
C ILE A 100 7.72 4.68 7.39
N ARG A 101 8.54 5.07 8.38
CA ARG A 101 9.94 4.63 8.47
C ARG A 101 10.04 3.10 8.52
N GLN A 102 9.27 2.45 9.40
CA GLN A 102 9.22 0.99 9.49
C GLN A 102 8.82 0.34 8.16
N LEU A 103 7.82 0.89 7.47
CA LEU A 103 7.36 0.37 6.18
C LEU A 103 8.41 0.56 5.07
N THR A 104 9.11 1.70 5.04
CA THR A 104 10.22 1.93 4.10
C THR A 104 11.38 0.97 4.32
N GLU A 105 11.72 0.66 5.58
CA GLU A 105 12.76 -0.30 5.93
C GLU A 105 12.35 -1.74 5.58
N ALA A 106 11.08 -2.11 5.81
CA ALA A 106 10.59 -3.46 5.58
C ALA A 106 10.36 -3.78 4.09
N TYR A 107 9.64 -2.91 3.37
CA TYR A 107 9.29 -3.15 1.96
C TYR A 107 10.43 -2.82 1.01
N GLY A 108 11.21 -1.78 1.34
CA GLY A 108 12.20 -1.18 0.46
C GLY A 108 11.57 -0.25 -0.58
N VAL A 109 12.39 0.67 -1.09
CA VAL A 109 11.99 1.76 -2.00
C VAL A 109 11.44 1.25 -3.33
N ASP A 110 11.90 0.09 -3.78
CA ASP A 110 11.49 -0.53 -5.04
C ASP A 110 10.14 -1.30 -4.93
N ARG A 111 9.55 -1.37 -3.73
CA ARG A 111 8.22 -1.96 -3.48
C ARG A 111 7.31 -1.03 -2.69
N MET A 112 7.54 0.27 -2.82
CA MET A 112 6.63 1.29 -2.34
C MET A 112 6.20 2.22 -3.46
N ILE A 113 4.93 2.61 -3.46
CA ILE A 113 4.34 3.57 -4.42
C ILE A 113 3.59 4.67 -3.69
N TYR A 114 3.59 5.88 -4.23
CA TYR A 114 2.76 6.98 -3.76
C TYR A 114 1.41 7.00 -4.51
N GLY A 115 0.34 7.37 -3.80
CA GLY A 115 -0.93 7.75 -4.42
C GLY A 115 -1.73 8.67 -3.50
N GLY A 116 -2.13 9.84 -3.97
CA GLY A 116 -2.88 10.78 -3.14
C GLY A 116 -3.04 12.16 -3.78
N GLY A 117 -3.57 13.09 -2.99
CA GLY A 117 -3.74 14.48 -3.39
C GLY A 117 -5.03 14.79 -4.15
N PHE A 118 -5.80 13.78 -4.55
CA PHE A 118 -7.09 13.95 -5.21
C PHE A 118 -8.26 13.86 -4.22
N SER A 119 -9.20 14.79 -4.34
CA SER A 119 -10.51 14.86 -3.71
C SER A 119 -11.44 15.63 -4.64
N ALA A 120 -12.75 15.63 -4.37
CA ALA A 120 -13.72 16.40 -5.17
C ALA A 120 -13.35 17.90 -5.27
N ASP A 121 -12.76 18.45 -4.20
CA ASP A 121 -12.37 19.86 -4.10
C ASP A 121 -10.86 20.08 -4.34
N ALA A 122 -10.16 19.11 -4.96
CA ALA A 122 -8.72 19.23 -5.17
C ALA A 122 -8.39 20.36 -6.16
N THR A 123 -7.39 21.15 -5.81
CA THR A 123 -6.80 22.18 -6.66
C THR A 123 -5.38 21.76 -7.05
N PRO A 124 -4.78 22.36 -8.09
CA PRO A 124 -3.37 22.12 -8.40
C PRO A 124 -2.44 22.40 -7.20
N ALA A 125 -2.78 23.39 -6.37
CA ALA A 125 -2.01 23.73 -5.17
C ALA A 125 -2.15 22.66 -4.08
N SER A 126 -3.38 22.21 -3.78
CA SER A 126 -3.60 21.19 -2.74
C SER A 126 -3.05 19.82 -3.15
N TYR A 127 -3.12 19.47 -4.44
CA TYR A 127 -2.50 18.26 -4.98
C TYR A 127 -0.98 18.26 -4.78
N ARG A 128 -0.30 19.36 -5.15
CA ARG A 128 1.14 19.53 -4.91
C ARG A 128 1.49 19.48 -3.42
N ALA A 129 0.71 20.15 -2.58
CA ALA A 129 0.92 20.14 -1.13
C ALA A 129 0.81 18.73 -0.54
N ALA A 130 -0.16 17.92 -0.99
CA ALA A 130 -0.29 16.53 -0.56
C ALA A 130 0.92 15.67 -0.97
N ARG A 131 1.47 15.91 -2.17
CA ARG A 131 2.68 15.23 -2.63
C ARG A 131 3.91 15.62 -1.83
N GLU A 132 4.12 16.92 -1.58
CA GLU A 132 5.26 17.37 -0.77
C GLU A 132 5.15 16.93 0.70
N ARG A 133 3.93 16.87 1.24
CA ARG A 133 3.69 16.24 2.56
C ARG A 133 4.08 14.76 2.55
N ALA A 134 3.73 14.00 1.53
CA ALA A 134 4.15 12.60 1.46
C ALA A 134 5.68 12.48 1.38
N ARG A 135 6.33 13.34 0.59
CA ARG A 135 7.78 13.42 0.47
C ARG A 135 8.47 13.77 1.79
N SER A 136 7.90 14.62 2.64
CA SER A 136 8.52 14.97 3.93
C SER A 136 8.66 13.78 4.88
N TYR A 137 7.78 12.77 4.79
CA TYR A 137 7.91 11.52 5.55
C TYR A 137 8.99 10.57 5.02
N LEU A 138 9.62 10.92 3.89
CA LEU A 138 10.69 10.14 3.25
C LEU A 138 12.05 10.84 3.37
N ALA A 139 12.17 11.87 4.21
CA ALA A 139 13.38 12.66 4.37
C ALA A 139 14.60 11.86 4.88
N HIS A 140 14.37 10.69 5.49
CA HIS A 140 15.42 9.74 5.88
C HIS A 140 15.99 8.93 4.71
N LEU A 141 15.42 9.05 3.50
CA LEU A 141 15.88 8.38 2.28
C LEU A 141 16.63 9.36 1.37
N SER A 142 17.51 8.82 0.52
CA SER A 142 18.19 9.61 -0.51
C SER A 142 17.19 10.22 -1.50
N ALA A 143 17.57 11.31 -2.20
CA ALA A 143 16.72 11.93 -3.20
C ALA A 143 16.33 10.93 -4.33
N THR A 144 17.27 10.08 -4.75
CA THR A 144 17.03 9.02 -5.74
C THR A 144 16.00 8.01 -5.25
N ASP A 145 16.08 7.61 -3.99
CA ASP A 145 15.12 6.67 -3.39
C ASP A 145 13.73 7.28 -3.20
N GLN A 146 13.65 8.57 -2.85
CA GLN A 146 12.38 9.29 -2.80
C GLN A 146 11.68 9.28 -4.17
N VAL A 147 12.44 9.49 -5.26
CA VAL A 147 11.90 9.48 -6.64
C VAL A 147 11.30 8.11 -7.00
N LYS A 148 11.91 7.01 -6.55
CA LYS A 148 11.35 5.67 -6.74
C LYS A 148 9.96 5.56 -6.12
N ILE A 149 9.82 5.92 -4.85
CA ILE A 149 8.53 5.82 -4.14
C ILE A 149 7.48 6.78 -4.74
N LEU A 150 7.89 8.01 -5.07
CA LEU A 150 7.00 9.08 -5.52
C LEU A 150 6.53 8.94 -6.99
N GLY A 151 6.99 7.92 -7.72
CA GLY A 151 6.49 7.65 -9.07
C GLY A 151 7.24 6.55 -9.84
N GLY A 152 8.56 6.41 -9.63
CA GLY A 152 9.37 5.45 -10.41
C GLY A 152 8.92 3.99 -10.27
N THR A 153 8.59 3.56 -9.06
CA THR A 153 8.09 2.21 -8.78
C THR A 153 6.72 1.98 -9.41
N ALA A 154 5.83 2.97 -9.38
CA ALA A 154 4.51 2.88 -10.00
C ALA A 154 4.63 2.81 -11.54
N ALA A 155 5.50 3.63 -12.15
CA ALA A 155 5.75 3.60 -13.58
C ALA A 155 6.24 2.22 -14.05
N ARG A 156 7.15 1.59 -13.30
CA ARG A 156 7.62 0.22 -13.57
C ARG A 156 6.52 -0.82 -13.35
N LEU A 157 5.76 -0.72 -12.26
CA LEU A 157 4.71 -1.68 -11.90
C LEU A 157 3.58 -1.70 -12.94
N PHE A 158 3.11 -0.53 -13.36
CA PHE A 158 1.99 -0.38 -14.28
C PHE A 158 2.41 -0.21 -15.75
N GLN A 159 3.70 -0.34 -16.04
CA GLN A 159 4.27 -0.23 -17.38
C GLN A 159 3.82 1.04 -18.12
N PHE A 160 3.79 2.18 -17.42
CA PHE A 160 3.48 3.45 -18.05
C PHE A 160 4.51 3.73 -19.15
N ARG A 161 4.02 3.96 -20.38
CA ARG A 161 4.89 4.33 -21.48
C ARG A 161 5.56 5.66 -21.14
N SER A 162 6.86 5.74 -21.41
CA SER A 162 7.54 7.02 -21.49
C SER A 162 6.82 7.87 -22.54
N ALA A 163 6.42 9.09 -22.16
CA ALA A 163 5.94 10.08 -23.12
C ALA A 163 7.12 10.60 -23.95
#